data_AF-A0A414T2J7-F1
#
_entry.id   AF-A0A414T2J7-F1
#
_cell.length_a   1.000
_cell.length_b   1.000
_cell.length_c   1.000
_cell.angle_alpha   90.00
_cell.angle_beta   90.00
_cell.angle_gamma   90.00
#
_symmetry.space_group_name_H-M   'P 1'
#
loop_
_entity.id
_entity.type
_entity.pdbx_description
1 polymer ?
#
loop_
_entity_poly.entity_id
_entity_poly.type
_entity_poly.pdbx_seq_one_letter_code
_entity_poly.pdbx_strand_id
1 'polypeptide(L)'
;MDKDVKNTILNMAESQLDEVLQMNGFKRRNNSLIYSRKCEGSIQKIEIMYFLHPSYYNHALAHIYPQLSVYYPDIQDLAKEILGDTIITSGLKNKILRQPIQVYHDSEDWILYNEKDNITIGKKIRNFLVEYSIPLLNDINNIDGYLDAYRNDDKRIIKDDRQYVYFACACALKKDFNEGYEIIKKRFGKKGPRRQYASLFTYFEEKLELK
;
A
#
# COMPACT_ATOMS: atom_id res chain seq x y z
N MET A 1 4.95 -5.18 30.90
CA MET A 1 4.79 -6.24 29.88
C MET A 1 4.57 -5.63 28.50
N ASP A 2 3.45 -4.97 28.21
CA ASP A 2 3.18 -4.41 26.86
C ASP A 2 4.19 -3.33 26.42
N LYS A 3 4.64 -2.49 27.37
CA LYS A 3 5.69 -1.49 27.14
C LYS A 3 7.03 -2.16 26.79
N ASP A 4 7.29 -3.34 27.33
CA ASP A 4 8.53 -4.09 27.15
C ASP A 4 8.54 -4.77 25.77
N VAL A 5 7.39 -5.29 25.33
CA VAL A 5 7.20 -5.84 23.97
C VAL A 5 7.36 -4.74 22.91
N LYS A 6 6.75 -3.56 23.10
CA LYS A 6 6.93 -2.45 22.16
C LYS A 6 8.39 -2.00 22.07
N ASN A 7 9.09 -1.89 23.21
CA ASN A 7 10.52 -1.55 23.23
C ASN A 7 11.36 -2.62 22.52
N THR A 8 11.02 -3.90 22.69
CA THR A 8 11.65 -5.01 21.98
C THR A 8 11.52 -4.88 20.46
N ILE A 9 10.33 -4.51 19.97
CA ILE A 9 10.08 -4.29 18.54
C ILE A 9 10.80 -3.02 18.04
N LEU A 10 10.84 -1.95 18.85
CA LEU A 10 11.60 -0.74 18.50
C LEU A 10 13.10 -1.03 18.36
N ASN A 11 13.67 -1.81 19.29
CA ASN A 11 15.08 -2.21 19.25
C ASN A 11 15.37 -3.13 18.05
N MET A 12 14.43 -4.00 17.69
CA MET A 12 14.52 -4.83 16.48
C MET A 12 14.49 -3.98 15.21
N ALA A 13 13.60 -2.99 15.13
CA ALA A 13 13.53 -2.06 14.01
C ALA A 13 14.86 -1.26 13.88
N GLU A 14 15.38 -0.75 14.98
CA GLU A 14 16.66 -0.02 15.01
C GLU A 14 17.85 -0.89 14.60
N SER A 15 17.98 -2.08 15.19
CA SER A 15 19.15 -2.93 14.96
C SER A 15 19.11 -3.73 13.66
N GLN A 16 17.92 -4.03 13.13
CA GLN A 16 17.77 -4.92 11.97
C GLN A 16 17.23 -4.21 10.73
N LEU A 17 16.46 -3.13 10.84
CA LEU A 17 15.74 -2.55 9.69
C LEU A 17 16.24 -1.16 9.29
N ASP A 18 16.72 -0.35 10.24
CA ASP A 18 17.03 1.05 10.00
C ASP A 18 18.08 1.25 8.91
N GLU A 19 19.22 0.55 8.99
CA GLU A 19 20.30 0.69 8.00
C GLU A 19 19.79 0.44 6.57
N VAL A 20 19.14 -0.71 6.35
CA VAL A 20 18.71 -1.09 5.00
C VAL A 20 17.60 -0.19 4.45
N LEU A 21 16.69 0.27 5.31
CA LEU A 21 15.61 1.16 4.89
C LEU A 21 16.13 2.58 4.64
N GLN A 22 17.10 3.05 5.42
CA GLN A 22 17.78 4.33 5.18
C GLN A 22 18.56 4.32 3.86
N MET A 23 19.27 3.23 3.56
CA MET A 23 19.93 3.06 2.25
C MET A 23 18.93 3.13 1.07
N ASN A 24 17.66 2.82 1.31
CA ASN A 24 16.57 2.90 0.32
C ASN A 24 15.72 4.17 0.43
N GLY A 25 16.25 5.21 1.10
CA GLY A 25 15.66 6.54 1.18
C GLY A 25 14.54 6.69 2.21
N PHE A 26 14.24 5.67 3.00
CA PHE A 26 13.27 5.77 4.07
C PHE A 26 13.85 6.46 5.32
N LYS A 27 13.00 7.23 5.97
CA LYS A 27 13.28 7.88 7.25
C LYS A 27 12.28 7.41 8.29
N ARG A 28 12.76 7.16 9.51
CA ARG A 28 11.96 6.82 10.69
C ARG A 28 12.28 7.81 11.81
N ARG A 29 11.26 8.24 12.55
CA ARG A 29 11.46 9.04 13.77
C ARG A 29 11.76 8.12 14.95
N ASN A 30 12.50 8.62 15.93
CA ASN A 30 12.72 7.91 17.19
C ASN A 30 11.38 7.48 17.80
N ASN A 31 11.33 6.27 18.36
CA ASN A 31 10.14 5.65 18.93
C ASN A 31 8.96 5.43 17.97
N SER A 32 9.15 5.63 16.65
CA SER A 32 8.17 5.29 15.62
C SER A 32 8.44 3.90 15.05
N LEU A 33 7.40 3.23 14.58
CA LEU A 33 7.49 2.00 13.78
C LEU A 33 7.08 2.26 12.32
N ILE A 34 7.06 3.53 11.92
CA ILE A 34 6.69 3.96 10.58
C ILE A 34 7.93 4.52 9.89
N TYR A 35 8.31 3.86 8.82
CA TYR A 35 9.29 4.33 7.85
C TYR A 35 8.55 5.06 6.73
N SER A 36 9.08 6.19 6.29
CA SER A 36 8.49 6.96 5.19
C SER A 36 9.55 7.50 4.25
N ARG A 37 9.26 7.48 2.95
CA ARG A 37 10.04 8.19 1.93
C ARG A 37 9.13 9.01 1.04
N LYS A 38 9.64 10.14 0.56
CA LYS A 38 9.01 10.93 -0.49
C LYS A 38 9.69 10.57 -1.82
N CYS A 39 8.89 10.31 -2.83
CA CYS A 39 9.30 10.08 -4.20
C CYS A 39 8.69 11.17 -5.08
N GLU A 40 9.01 11.18 -6.36
CA GLU A 40 8.40 12.10 -7.31
C GLU A 40 6.90 11.80 -7.45
N GLY A 41 6.05 12.71 -6.97
CA GLY A 41 4.59 12.56 -7.03
C GLY A 41 4.00 11.51 -6.08
N SER A 42 4.78 10.89 -5.20
CA SER A 42 4.27 9.90 -4.25
C SER A 42 4.92 9.93 -2.87
N ILE A 43 4.20 9.40 -1.88
CA ILE A 43 4.69 9.16 -0.53
C ILE A 43 4.50 7.68 -0.23
N GLN A 44 5.58 7.02 0.16
CA GLN A 44 5.59 5.60 0.48
C GLN A 44 5.90 5.39 1.94
N LYS A 45 5.25 4.42 2.56
CA LYS A 45 5.47 4.06 3.95
C LYS A 45 5.53 2.55 4.14
N ILE A 46 6.37 2.14 5.08
CA ILE A 46 6.37 0.80 5.66
C ILE A 46 6.07 0.98 7.15
N GLU A 47 5.01 0.34 7.62
CA GLU A 47 4.57 0.39 9.02
C GLU A 47 4.75 -1.01 9.61
N ILE A 48 5.59 -1.13 10.63
CA ILE A 48 5.76 -2.38 11.39
C ILE A 48 4.58 -2.48 12.36
N MET A 49 3.43 -2.97 11.86
CA MET A 49 2.28 -3.24 12.72
C MET A 49 2.52 -4.50 13.56
N TYR A 50 1.84 -4.59 14.69
CA TYR A 50 1.87 -5.79 15.52
C TYR A 50 0.57 -5.93 16.31
N PHE A 51 0.25 -7.16 16.67
CA PHE A 51 -0.83 -7.52 17.58
C PHE A 51 -0.23 -8.12 18.85
N LEU A 52 -0.56 -7.55 20.01
CA LEU A 52 -0.12 -8.09 21.30
C LEU A 52 -0.98 -9.28 21.69
N HIS A 53 -0.36 -10.30 22.28
CA HIS A 53 -1.02 -11.50 22.81
C HIS A 53 -2.12 -12.05 21.88
N PRO A 54 -1.80 -12.33 20.60
CA PRO A 54 -2.79 -12.79 19.64
C PRO A 54 -3.42 -14.11 20.12
N SER A 55 -4.75 -14.15 20.20
CA SER A 55 -5.51 -15.32 20.66
C SER A 55 -5.30 -16.59 19.80
N TYR A 56 -4.84 -16.41 18.57
CA TYR A 56 -4.55 -17.47 17.60
C TYR A 56 -3.12 -18.04 17.71
N TYR A 57 -2.26 -17.45 18.54
CA TYR A 57 -0.94 -18.01 18.87
C TYR A 57 -0.73 -18.07 20.38
N ASN A 58 -0.92 -19.26 20.95
CA ASN A 58 -0.78 -19.48 22.39
C ASN A 58 0.61 -19.07 22.89
N HIS A 59 0.63 -18.30 23.98
CA HIS A 59 1.85 -17.78 24.62
C HIS A 59 2.68 -16.79 23.80
N ALA A 60 2.21 -16.34 22.63
CA ALA A 60 2.90 -15.29 21.88
C ALA A 60 2.82 -13.94 22.62
N LEU A 61 3.94 -13.21 22.60
CA LEU A 61 3.99 -11.82 23.04
C LEU A 61 3.43 -10.89 21.97
N ALA A 62 3.82 -11.12 20.71
CA ALA A 62 3.30 -10.35 19.59
C ALA A 62 3.33 -11.14 18.27
N HIS A 63 2.36 -10.87 17.40
CA HIS A 63 2.47 -11.15 15.97
C HIS A 63 2.88 -9.84 15.26
N ILE A 64 4.05 -9.82 14.64
CA ILE A 64 4.56 -8.69 13.86
C ILE A 64 4.09 -8.84 12.42
N TYR A 65 3.37 -7.84 11.91
CA TYR A 65 2.71 -7.89 10.62
C TYR A 65 2.90 -6.58 9.84
N PRO A 66 4.07 -6.37 9.22
CA PRO A 66 4.37 -5.16 8.48
C PRO A 66 3.41 -4.92 7.32
N GLN A 67 3.06 -3.65 7.13
CA GLN A 67 2.26 -3.17 6.01
C GLN A 67 3.02 -2.14 5.21
N LEU A 68 2.77 -2.12 3.90
CA LEU A 68 3.17 -1.02 3.04
C LEU A 68 1.97 -0.14 2.70
N SER A 69 2.25 1.13 2.41
CA SER A 69 1.27 2.01 1.79
C SER A 69 1.93 2.98 0.82
N VAL A 70 1.22 3.31 -0.25
CA VAL A 70 1.62 4.31 -1.24
C VAL A 70 0.50 5.32 -1.40
N TYR A 71 0.87 6.59 -1.47
CA TYR A 71 -0.03 7.72 -1.65
C TYR A 71 0.46 8.58 -2.80
N TYR A 72 -0.41 8.79 -3.78
CA TYR A 72 -0.22 9.76 -4.87
C TYR A 72 -1.24 10.88 -4.66
N PRO A 73 -0.81 12.09 -4.24
CA PRO A 73 -1.73 13.19 -3.97
C PRO A 73 -2.66 13.50 -5.14
N ASP A 74 -2.11 13.63 -6.34
CA ASP A 74 -2.86 14.04 -7.53
C ASP A 74 -3.94 13.01 -7.92
N ILE A 75 -3.64 11.71 -7.81
CA ILE A 75 -4.62 10.65 -8.07
C ILE A 75 -5.76 10.74 -7.04
N GLN A 76 -5.44 10.94 -5.76
CA GLN A 76 -6.45 11.02 -4.71
C GLN A 76 -7.33 12.26 -4.88
N ASP A 77 -6.75 13.40 -5.22
CA ASP A 77 -7.47 14.64 -5.39
C ASP A 77 -8.40 14.58 -6.60
N LEU A 78 -7.93 14.02 -7.73
CA LEU A 78 -8.81 13.77 -8.88
C LEU A 78 -9.94 12.77 -8.55
N ALA A 79 -9.63 11.70 -7.82
CA ALA A 79 -10.65 10.73 -7.42
C ALA A 79 -11.73 11.37 -6.54
N LYS A 80 -11.35 12.28 -5.63
CA LYS A 80 -12.29 13.07 -4.81
C LYS A 80 -13.08 14.07 -5.65
N GLU A 81 -12.46 14.72 -6.62
CA GLU A 81 -13.15 15.64 -7.53
C GLU A 81 -14.27 14.92 -8.29
N ILE A 82 -13.99 13.73 -8.80
CA ILE A 82 -14.94 12.94 -9.61
C ILE A 82 -16.03 12.29 -8.74
N LEU A 83 -15.66 11.68 -7.61
CA LEU A 83 -16.54 10.83 -6.82
C LEU A 83 -17.08 11.49 -5.54
N GLY A 84 -16.57 12.65 -5.15
CA GLY A 84 -16.85 13.25 -3.84
C GLY A 84 -16.33 12.41 -2.66
N ASP A 85 -16.83 12.70 -1.46
CA ASP A 85 -16.53 11.98 -0.21
C ASP A 85 -17.36 10.69 -0.06
N THR A 86 -17.31 9.80 -1.06
CA THR A 86 -17.95 8.48 -0.99
C THR A 86 -17.18 7.50 -0.10
N ILE A 87 -17.81 6.38 0.30
CA ILE A 87 -17.17 5.30 1.11
C ILE A 87 -15.84 4.82 0.51
N ILE A 88 -15.73 4.89 -0.82
CA ILE A 88 -14.57 4.46 -1.61
C ILE A 88 -13.38 5.41 -1.39
N THR A 89 -13.64 6.73 -1.25
CA THR A 89 -12.62 7.77 -1.02
C THR A 89 -12.42 8.10 0.47
N SER A 90 -13.42 7.81 1.33
CA SER A 90 -13.42 8.20 2.74
C SER A 90 -12.64 7.28 3.67
N GLY A 91 -12.45 6.00 3.31
CA GLY A 91 -11.77 4.99 4.14
C GLY A 91 -10.24 5.07 4.16
N LEU A 92 -9.62 5.90 3.30
CA LEU A 92 -8.17 5.98 3.16
C LEU A 92 -7.71 7.42 2.95
N LYS A 93 -7.91 8.29 3.95
CA LYS A 93 -7.25 9.60 3.97
C LYS A 93 -5.75 9.40 3.78
N ASN A 94 -5.26 9.83 2.62
CA ASN A 94 -3.84 9.83 2.23
C ASN A 94 -3.21 8.44 2.04
N LYS A 95 -3.96 7.43 1.55
CA LYS A 95 -3.42 6.12 1.15
C LYS A 95 -4.16 5.60 -0.09
N ILE A 96 -3.46 5.39 -1.21
CA ILE A 96 -4.04 4.81 -2.42
C ILE A 96 -3.85 3.30 -2.41
N LEU A 97 -2.64 2.85 -2.13
CA LEU A 97 -2.33 1.45 -1.86
C LEU A 97 -2.10 1.29 -0.36
N ARG A 98 -2.72 0.28 0.26
CA ARG A 98 -2.36 -0.18 1.61
C ARG A 98 -2.60 -1.68 1.70
N GLN A 99 -1.53 -2.42 1.96
CA GLN A 99 -1.60 -3.86 2.04
C GLN A 99 -0.47 -4.42 2.92
N PRO A 100 -0.62 -5.64 3.44
CA PRO A 100 0.49 -6.39 4.03
C PRO A 100 1.65 -6.53 3.05
N ILE A 101 2.88 -6.65 3.57
CA ILE A 101 4.02 -6.91 2.69
C ILE A 101 4.04 -8.37 2.17
N GLN A 102 3.40 -9.29 2.90
CA GLN A 102 3.40 -10.73 2.61
C GLN A 102 2.27 -11.19 1.65
N VAL A 103 1.49 -10.28 1.05
CA VAL A 103 0.26 -10.66 0.30
C VAL A 103 0.50 -11.67 -0.81
N TYR A 104 1.63 -11.59 -1.51
CA TYR A 104 1.91 -12.38 -2.72
C TYR A 104 3.02 -13.39 -2.55
N HIS A 105 3.53 -13.53 -1.33
CA HIS A 105 4.58 -14.48 -1.00
C HIS A 105 4.12 -15.29 0.19
N ASP A 106 3.95 -16.59 -0.03
CA ASP A 106 3.77 -17.52 1.07
C ASP A 106 5.03 -17.45 1.94
N SER A 107 4.87 -16.93 3.15
CA SER A 107 5.94 -16.69 4.08
C SER A 107 5.42 -16.95 5.47
N GLU A 108 6.31 -17.41 6.35
CA GLU A 108 5.94 -17.70 7.73
C GLU A 108 5.41 -16.45 8.45
N ASP A 109 4.53 -16.67 9.42
CA ASP A 109 4.12 -15.62 10.34
C ASP A 109 5.29 -15.22 11.25
N TRP A 110 5.45 -13.92 11.49
CA TRP A 110 6.53 -13.39 12.33
C TRP A 110 6.06 -13.22 13.77
N ILE A 111 6.18 -14.31 14.53
CA ILE A 111 5.69 -14.40 15.91
C ILE A 111 6.83 -14.24 16.92
N LEU A 112 6.67 -13.30 17.85
CA LEU A 112 7.55 -13.06 18.98
C LEU A 112 7.03 -13.85 20.18
N TYR A 113 7.71 -14.93 20.57
CA TYR A 113 7.37 -15.72 21.78
C TYR A 113 8.17 -15.28 23.01
N ASN A 114 9.38 -14.77 22.80
CA ASN A 114 10.18 -14.14 23.85
C ASN A 114 10.99 -12.96 23.28
N GLU A 115 11.48 -12.08 24.16
CA GLU A 115 12.18 -10.87 23.73
C GLU A 115 13.48 -11.14 22.96
N LYS A 116 14.14 -12.27 23.19
CA LYS A 116 15.41 -12.64 22.54
C LYS A 116 15.23 -13.06 21.07
N ASP A 117 14.01 -13.43 20.68
CA ASP A 117 13.71 -13.81 19.29
C ASP A 117 13.73 -12.60 18.34
N ASN A 118 13.74 -11.39 18.89
CA ASN A 118 13.59 -10.14 18.14
C ASN A 118 14.65 -9.96 17.05
N ILE A 119 15.91 -10.35 17.29
CA ILE A 119 16.99 -10.28 16.29
C ILE A 119 16.70 -11.24 15.13
N THR A 120 16.30 -12.48 15.43
CA THR A 120 16.03 -13.50 14.40
C THR A 120 14.82 -13.10 13.54
N ILE A 121 13.74 -12.64 14.18
CA ILE A 121 12.56 -12.15 13.47
C ILE A 121 12.89 -10.90 12.66
N GLY A 122 13.65 -9.97 13.22
CA GLY A 122 14.05 -8.76 12.50
C GLY A 122 14.89 -9.06 11.26
N LYS A 123 15.79 -10.05 11.30
CA LYS A 123 16.53 -10.51 10.11
C LYS A 123 15.62 -11.09 9.04
N LYS A 124 14.61 -11.88 9.43
CA LYS A 124 13.62 -12.43 8.49
C LYS A 124 12.82 -11.33 7.81
N ILE A 125 12.31 -10.37 8.59
CA ILE A 125 11.62 -9.17 8.07
C ILE A 125 12.53 -8.38 7.14
N ARG A 126 13.78 -8.13 7.55
CA ARG A 126 14.78 -7.41 6.74
C ARG A 126 14.96 -8.07 5.38
N ASN A 127 15.21 -9.37 5.37
CA ASN A 127 15.47 -10.10 4.14
C ASN A 127 14.24 -10.05 3.21
N PHE A 128 13.04 -10.24 3.76
CA PHE A 128 11.80 -10.12 2.99
C PHE A 128 11.61 -8.71 2.41
N LEU A 129 11.90 -7.67 3.19
CA LEU A 129 11.80 -6.28 2.72
C LEU A 129 12.74 -6.04 1.53
N VAL A 130 13.99 -6.48 1.63
CA VAL A 130 15.01 -6.34 0.58
C VAL A 130 14.63 -7.10 -0.68
N GLU A 131 14.16 -8.33 -0.52
CA GLU A 131 13.92 -9.22 -1.65
C GLU A 131 12.63 -8.87 -2.41
N TYR A 132 11.58 -8.46 -1.69
CA TYR A 132 10.24 -8.33 -2.29
C TYR A 132 9.62 -6.94 -2.17
N SER A 133 9.70 -6.33 -0.99
CA SER A 133 8.92 -5.12 -0.70
C SER A 133 9.55 -3.85 -1.28
N ILE A 134 10.86 -3.70 -1.12
CA ILE A 134 11.62 -2.55 -1.63
C ILE A 134 11.60 -2.52 -3.16
N PRO A 135 11.81 -3.64 -3.89
CA PRO A 135 11.66 -3.68 -5.34
C PRO A 135 10.28 -3.21 -5.81
N LEU A 136 9.19 -3.73 -5.23
CA LEU A 136 7.85 -3.27 -5.55
C LEU A 136 7.72 -1.75 -5.36
N LEU A 137 8.13 -1.24 -4.19
CA LEU A 137 8.02 0.18 -3.88
C LEU A 137 8.90 1.04 -4.81
N ASN A 138 10.00 0.52 -5.32
CA ASN A 138 10.80 1.21 -6.33
C ASN A 138 10.07 1.25 -7.67
N ASP A 139 9.45 0.13 -8.09
CA ASP A 139 8.71 0.02 -9.34
C ASP A 139 7.50 0.97 -9.37
N ILE A 140 6.82 1.16 -8.24
CA ILE A 140 5.63 2.04 -8.15
C ILE A 140 5.93 3.39 -7.48
N ASN A 141 7.15 3.92 -7.60
CA ASN A 141 7.50 5.18 -6.92
C ASN A 141 6.87 6.45 -7.54
N ASN A 142 6.26 6.34 -8.72
CA ASN A 142 5.58 7.41 -9.44
C ASN A 142 4.33 6.86 -10.16
N ILE A 143 3.59 7.73 -10.86
CA ILE A 143 2.34 7.37 -11.56
C ILE A 143 2.61 6.42 -12.74
N ASP A 144 3.70 6.62 -13.49
CA ASP A 144 4.02 5.78 -14.65
C ASP A 144 4.31 4.33 -14.23
N GLY A 145 5.15 4.15 -13.21
CA GLY A 145 5.43 2.83 -12.65
C GLY A 145 4.21 2.15 -12.02
N TYR A 146 3.30 2.94 -11.42
CA TYR A 146 2.02 2.43 -10.92
C TYR A 146 1.10 1.92 -12.05
N LEU A 147 1.05 2.63 -13.18
CA LEU A 147 0.31 2.19 -14.37
C LEU A 147 0.98 0.99 -15.05
N ASP A 148 2.31 0.95 -15.10
CA ASP A 148 3.04 -0.19 -15.65
C ASP A 148 2.80 -1.46 -14.82
N ALA A 149 2.73 -1.34 -13.49
CA ALA A 149 2.33 -2.44 -12.62
C ALA A 149 0.88 -2.93 -12.92
N TYR A 150 -0.04 -2.02 -13.24
CA TYR A 150 -1.38 -2.41 -13.71
C TYR A 150 -1.35 -3.15 -15.04
N ARG A 151 -0.67 -2.59 -16.04
CA ARG A 151 -0.59 -3.10 -17.42
C ARG A 151 0.06 -4.48 -17.49
N ASN A 152 1.09 -4.69 -16.68
CA ASN A 152 1.79 -5.97 -16.58
C ASN A 152 1.07 -7.01 -15.71
N ASP A 153 -0.15 -6.71 -15.24
CA ASP A 153 -0.89 -7.48 -14.26
C ASP A 153 -0.01 -7.90 -13.07
N ASP A 154 0.78 -6.95 -12.55
CA ASP A 154 1.71 -7.21 -11.48
C ASP A 154 0.95 -7.77 -10.29
N LYS A 155 1.27 -9.02 -9.97
CA LYS A 155 0.57 -9.73 -8.91
C LYS A 155 0.86 -9.09 -7.58
N ARG A 156 1.98 -8.40 -7.36
CA ARG A 156 2.36 -7.82 -6.06
C ARG A 156 1.39 -6.77 -5.49
N ILE A 157 0.41 -6.30 -6.27
CA ILE A 157 -0.59 -5.28 -5.88
C ILE A 157 -2.00 -5.88 -5.80
N ILE A 158 -2.69 -5.72 -4.66
CA ILE A 158 -4.10 -6.11 -4.51
C ILE A 158 -4.99 -5.17 -5.31
N LYS A 159 -5.56 -5.67 -6.41
CA LYS A 159 -6.45 -4.92 -7.31
C LYS A 159 -7.92 -5.05 -6.88
N ASP A 160 -8.31 -4.38 -5.80
CA ASP A 160 -9.72 -4.23 -5.41
C ASP A 160 -10.44 -3.15 -6.24
N ASP A 161 -11.75 -2.96 -6.04
CA ASP A 161 -12.51 -1.93 -6.77
C ASP A 161 -11.91 -0.52 -6.62
N ARG A 162 -11.32 -0.20 -5.47
CA ARG A 162 -10.70 1.12 -5.25
C ARG A 162 -9.46 1.27 -6.11
N GLN A 163 -8.62 0.24 -6.22
CA GLN A 163 -7.47 0.28 -7.12
C GLN A 163 -7.90 0.53 -8.56
N TYR A 164 -8.96 -0.10 -9.06
CA TYR A 164 -9.43 0.15 -10.42
C TYR A 164 -9.87 1.60 -10.65
N VAL A 165 -10.47 2.25 -9.65
CA VAL A 165 -10.75 3.70 -9.69
C VAL A 165 -9.46 4.51 -9.77
N TYR A 166 -8.47 4.19 -8.93
CA TYR A 166 -7.20 4.91 -8.90
C TYR A 166 -6.35 4.71 -10.14
N PHE A 167 -6.34 3.53 -10.75
CA PHE A 167 -5.71 3.29 -12.06
C PHE A 167 -6.37 4.14 -13.14
N ALA A 168 -7.70 4.23 -13.17
CA ALA A 168 -8.38 5.09 -14.12
C ALA A 168 -8.01 6.57 -13.91
N CYS A 169 -8.02 7.06 -12.66
CA CYS A 169 -7.59 8.43 -12.34
C CYS A 169 -6.12 8.68 -12.74
N ALA A 170 -5.24 7.70 -12.54
CA ALA A 170 -3.86 7.76 -13.00
C ALA A 170 -3.76 7.92 -14.53
N CYS A 171 -4.52 7.13 -15.31
CA CYS A 171 -4.60 7.29 -16.77
C CYS A 171 -5.08 8.70 -17.16
N ALA A 172 -6.12 9.21 -16.49
CA ALA A 172 -6.65 10.55 -16.74
C ALA A 172 -5.61 11.66 -16.49
N LEU A 173 -4.80 11.56 -15.43
CA LEU A 173 -3.69 12.49 -15.16
C LEU A 173 -2.61 12.43 -16.25
N LYS A 174 -2.40 11.26 -16.85
CA LYS A 174 -1.51 11.07 -18.01
C LYS A 174 -2.16 11.42 -19.36
N LYS A 175 -3.41 11.92 -19.35
CA LYS A 175 -4.23 12.22 -20.54
C LYS A 175 -4.55 11.00 -21.41
N ASP A 176 -4.41 9.79 -20.86
CA ASP A 176 -4.82 8.55 -21.53
C ASP A 176 -6.27 8.20 -21.16
N PHE A 177 -7.21 9.00 -21.66
CA PHE A 177 -8.62 8.84 -21.33
C PHE A 177 -9.22 7.54 -21.90
N ASN A 178 -8.68 7.03 -23.02
CA ASN A 178 -9.14 5.79 -23.63
C ASN A 178 -8.81 4.59 -22.74
N GLU A 179 -7.57 4.46 -22.27
CA GLU A 179 -7.19 3.39 -21.34
C GLU A 179 -8.02 3.48 -20.05
N GLY A 180 -8.11 4.68 -19.46
CA GLY A 180 -8.90 4.89 -18.25
C GLY A 180 -10.38 4.51 -18.40
N TYR A 181 -11.00 4.81 -19.55
CA TYR A 181 -12.37 4.42 -19.84
C TYR A 181 -12.55 2.91 -19.96
N GLU A 182 -11.63 2.22 -20.65
CA GLU A 182 -11.69 0.77 -20.80
C GLU A 182 -11.45 0.04 -19.46
N ILE A 183 -10.60 0.57 -18.58
CA ILE A 183 -10.43 0.06 -17.20
C ILE A 183 -11.78 0.05 -16.47
N ILE A 184 -12.48 1.19 -16.44
CA ILE A 184 -13.73 1.32 -15.68
C ILE A 184 -14.88 0.56 -16.34
N LYS A 185 -14.92 0.50 -17.67
CA LYS A 185 -15.93 -0.25 -18.42
C LYS A 185 -15.78 -1.75 -18.18
N LYS A 186 -14.56 -2.28 -18.22
CA LYS A 186 -14.28 -3.69 -17.93
C LYS A 186 -14.63 -4.05 -16.49
N ARG A 187 -14.27 -3.20 -15.52
CA ARG A 187 -14.49 -3.49 -14.10
C ARG A 187 -15.93 -3.23 -13.64
N PHE A 188 -16.52 -2.11 -14.08
CA PHE A 188 -17.77 -1.57 -13.56
C PHE A 188 -18.90 -1.47 -14.60
N GLY A 189 -18.76 -2.05 -15.79
CA GLY A 189 -19.74 -1.89 -16.88
C GLY A 189 -21.12 -2.53 -16.64
N LYS A 190 -21.25 -3.46 -15.67
CA LYS A 190 -22.54 -4.08 -15.33
C LYS A 190 -23.50 -3.05 -14.72
N LYS A 191 -24.81 -3.21 -14.92
CA LYS A 191 -25.87 -2.24 -14.54
C LYS A 191 -25.74 -1.70 -13.10
N GLY A 192 -25.48 -2.57 -12.12
CA GLY A 192 -25.32 -2.18 -10.71
C GLY A 192 -24.09 -1.30 -10.48
N PRO A 193 -22.86 -1.83 -10.69
CA PRO A 193 -21.64 -1.05 -10.57
C PRO A 193 -21.63 0.22 -11.43
N ARG A 194 -22.11 0.17 -12.68
CA ARG A 194 -22.16 1.35 -13.55
C ARG A 194 -22.98 2.48 -12.94
N ARG A 195 -24.10 2.16 -12.28
CA ARG A 195 -24.90 3.14 -11.55
C ARG A 195 -24.17 3.68 -10.31
N GLN A 196 -23.46 2.82 -9.59
CA GLN A 196 -22.68 3.21 -8.41
C GLN A 196 -21.50 4.14 -8.77
N TYR A 197 -20.85 3.89 -9.90
CA TYR A 197 -19.69 4.64 -10.39
C TYR A 197 -20.07 5.62 -11.52
N ALA A 198 -21.32 6.08 -11.56
CA ALA A 198 -21.83 6.89 -12.68
C ALA A 198 -20.99 8.15 -12.93
N SER A 199 -20.59 8.88 -11.87
CA SER A 199 -19.74 10.08 -12.02
C SER A 199 -18.40 9.78 -12.69
N LEU A 200 -17.83 8.59 -12.47
CA LEU A 200 -16.59 8.18 -13.12
C LEU A 200 -16.81 7.93 -14.61
N PHE A 201 -17.90 7.25 -14.98
CA PHE A 201 -18.26 7.08 -16.39
C PHE A 201 -18.50 8.42 -17.08
N THR A 202 -19.30 9.31 -16.47
CA THR A 202 -19.57 10.65 -17.00
C THR A 202 -18.27 11.42 -17.24
N TYR A 203 -17.34 11.42 -16.28
CA TYR A 203 -16.06 12.11 -16.42
C TYR A 203 -15.29 11.65 -17.67
N PHE A 204 -15.15 10.34 -17.89
CA PHE A 204 -14.42 9.82 -19.06
C PHE A 204 -15.18 10.01 -20.37
N GLU A 205 -16.51 9.84 -20.37
CA GLU A 205 -17.35 10.06 -21.57
C GLU A 205 -17.30 11.52 -22.03
N GLU A 206 -17.21 12.47 -21.09
CA GLU A 206 -17.00 13.89 -21.41
C GLU A 206 -15.62 14.19 -21.96
N LYS A 207 -14.56 13.58 -21.42
CA LYS A 207 -13.18 13.75 -21.92
C LYS A 207 -12.95 13.12 -23.29
N LEU A 208 -13.74 12.11 -23.65
CA LEU A 208 -13.67 11.40 -24.93
C LEU A 208 -14.70 11.88 -25.95
N GLU A 209 -15.55 12.85 -25.60
CA GLU A 209 -16.62 13.36 -26.47
C GLU A 209 -17.61 12.26 -26.95
N LEU A 210 -17.85 11.24 -26.12
CA LEU A 210 -18.70 10.09 -26.44
C LEU A 210 -20.21 10.36 -26.23
N LYS A 211 -20.62 11.63 -26.20
CA LYS A 211 -22.02 12.02 -25.98
C LYS A 211 -22.90 11.71 -27.19
#